data_AF-A0A9P7K8V2-F1
#
_entry.id   AF-A0A9P7K8V2-F1
#
_cell.length_a   1.000
_cell.length_b   1.000
_cell.length_c   1.000
_cell.angle_alpha   90.00
_cell.angle_beta   90.00
_cell.angle_gamma   90.00
#
_symmetry.space_group_name_H-M   'P 1'
#
loop_
_entity.id
_entity.type
_entity.pdbx_description
1 polymer ?
#
loop_
_entity_poly.entity_id
_entity_poly.type
_entity_poly.pdbx_seq_one_letter_code
_entity_poly.pdbx_strand_id
1 'polypeptide(L)'
;MVSRTEDDEDWKVERLTTDQNGDNDAEVERVRQAHPGEPECVIDRRVLGALAPFRCLGDIPFKQPPEFTRRILYNLFPGFHNTSPWEEFLVRNRTPPYIIAQPEVTYRRLEAIRGQRFLVLSSDGFTDLCTGEGQTRILRSWAQASYEQPPEREYRDNMALKLLHRALGGDDRDRYSVSRVLTLDMEFAWIDDTSIVVQTL
;
A
#
# COMPACT_ATOMS: atom_id res chain seq x y z
N MET A 1 11.76 2.65 6.17
CA MET A 1 13.22 2.51 6.33
C MET A 1 13.48 1.74 7.60
N VAL A 2 14.42 0.80 7.57
CA VAL A 2 14.83 0.00 8.73
C VAL A 2 16.32 0.23 8.92
N SER A 3 16.76 0.66 10.10
CA SER A 3 18.16 0.98 10.39
C SER A 3 18.55 0.49 11.77
N ARG A 4 19.84 0.20 11.99
CA ARG A 4 20.31 -0.09 13.35
C ARG A 4 20.14 1.11 14.28
N THR A 5 19.91 0.82 15.56
CA THR A 5 19.91 1.82 16.64
C THR A 5 21.33 2.29 16.94
N GLU A 6 21.47 3.42 17.66
CA GLU A 6 22.78 4.03 17.93
C GLU A 6 23.69 3.16 18.82
N ASP A 7 23.10 2.32 19.66
CA ASP A 7 23.76 1.33 20.50
C ASP A 7 24.08 0.02 19.76
N ASP A 8 23.68 -0.11 18.49
CA ASP A 8 23.87 -1.30 17.66
C ASP A 8 23.22 -2.58 18.25
N GLU A 9 22.26 -2.45 19.17
CA GLU A 9 21.58 -3.57 19.83
C GLU A 9 20.22 -3.93 19.20
N ASP A 10 19.55 -3.00 18.52
CA ASP A 10 18.21 -3.20 17.95
C ASP A 10 18.04 -2.53 16.57
N TRP A 11 16.84 -2.67 15.99
CA TRP A 11 16.44 -2.09 14.72
C TRP A 11 15.34 -1.05 14.91
N LYS A 12 15.57 0.15 14.37
CA LYS A 12 14.56 1.20 14.26
C LYS A 12 13.84 1.10 12.92
N VAL A 13 12.51 1.19 12.96
CA VAL A 13 11.67 1.31 11.77
C VAL A 13 11.13 2.73 11.70
N GLU A 14 11.41 3.43 10.61
CA GLU A 14 10.88 4.75 10.31
C GLU A 14 10.00 4.68 9.07
N ARG A 15 8.74 5.10 9.21
CA ARG A 15 7.81 5.25 8.08
C ARG A 15 8.11 6.57 7.36
N LEU A 16 8.31 6.50 6.04
CA LEU A 16 8.71 7.66 5.22
C LEU A 16 7.57 8.25 4.38
N THR A 17 6.42 7.56 4.32
CA THR A 17 5.25 7.95 3.55
C THR A 17 4.00 7.94 4.43
N THR A 18 3.05 8.80 4.10
CA THR A 18 1.70 8.80 4.65
C THR A 18 0.76 8.12 3.66
N ASP A 19 -0.23 7.38 4.16
CA ASP A 19 -1.23 6.76 3.28
C ASP A 19 -2.13 7.83 2.69
N GLN A 20 -2.36 7.74 1.39
CA GLN A 20 -3.16 8.70 0.63
C GLN A 20 -4.52 8.08 0.32
N ASN A 21 -5.21 7.65 1.37
CA ASN A 21 -6.47 6.93 1.30
C ASN A 21 -7.44 7.45 2.36
N GLY A 22 -8.56 6.74 2.50
CA GLY A 22 -9.58 7.04 3.48
C GLY A 22 -9.09 7.22 4.90
N ASP A 23 -8.07 6.46 5.35
CA ASP A 23 -7.59 6.46 6.73
C ASP A 23 -6.81 7.73 7.12
N ASN A 24 -6.42 8.53 6.14
CA ASN A 24 -5.79 9.82 6.36
C ASN A 24 -6.84 10.94 6.37
N ASP A 25 -7.24 11.39 7.57
CA ASP A 25 -8.24 12.45 7.72
C ASP A 25 -7.84 13.78 7.03
N ALA A 26 -6.54 14.04 6.84
CA ALA A 26 -6.09 15.20 6.09
C ALA A 26 -6.40 15.08 4.58
N GLU A 27 -6.34 13.88 4.00
CA GLU A 27 -6.76 13.64 2.61
C GLU A 27 -8.28 13.71 2.46
N VAL A 28 -9.02 13.18 3.43
CA VAL A 28 -10.48 13.30 3.50
C VAL A 28 -10.90 14.77 3.50
N GLU A 29 -10.28 15.56 4.36
CA GLU A 29 -10.58 16.99 4.45
C GLU A 29 -10.12 17.77 3.21
N ARG A 30 -8.96 17.44 2.64
CA ARG A 30 -8.49 18.04 1.39
C ARG A 30 -9.51 17.90 0.26
N VAL A 31 -10.09 16.70 0.08
CA VAL A 31 -11.12 16.47 -0.95
C VAL A 31 -12.38 17.26 -0.62
N ARG A 32 -12.87 17.24 0.62
CA ARG A 32 -14.07 18.00 1.02
C ARG A 32 -13.92 19.51 0.80
N GLN A 33 -12.76 20.07 1.09
CA GLN A 33 -12.47 21.49 0.86
C GLN A 33 -12.38 21.85 -0.62
N ALA A 34 -11.92 20.92 -1.46
CA ALA A 34 -11.89 21.12 -2.91
C ALA A 34 -13.29 21.12 -3.55
N HIS A 35 -14.29 20.49 -2.91
CA HIS A 35 -15.65 20.34 -3.42
C HIS A 35 -16.70 20.91 -2.44
N PRO A 36 -16.72 22.23 -2.21
CA PRO A 36 -17.67 22.85 -1.29
C PRO A 36 -19.12 22.64 -1.74
N GLY A 37 -19.98 22.20 -0.81
CA GLY A 37 -21.40 21.90 -1.10
C GLY A 37 -21.64 20.50 -1.67
N GLU A 38 -20.63 19.63 -1.67
CA GLU A 38 -20.73 18.24 -2.10
C GLU A 38 -20.40 17.28 -0.94
N PRO A 39 -21.33 17.06 0.01
CA PRO A 39 -21.06 16.19 1.17
C PRO A 39 -20.75 14.74 0.78
N GLU A 40 -21.21 14.33 -0.40
CA GLU A 40 -21.01 12.99 -0.98
C GLU A 40 -19.70 12.86 -1.80
N CYS A 41 -18.82 13.87 -1.80
CA CYS A 41 -17.51 13.76 -2.45
C CYS A 41 -16.62 12.66 -1.81
N VAL A 42 -16.88 12.32 -0.55
CA VAL A 42 -16.27 11.19 0.17
C VAL A 42 -17.36 10.47 0.99
N ILE A 43 -17.56 9.18 0.72
CA ILE A 43 -18.53 8.31 1.42
C ILE A 43 -17.78 7.07 1.90
N ASP A 44 -18.00 6.66 3.15
CA ASP A 44 -17.33 5.49 3.75
C ASP A 44 -15.80 5.51 3.57
N ARG A 45 -15.22 6.71 3.75
CA ARG A 45 -13.79 7.00 3.55
C ARG A 45 -13.28 6.66 2.13
N ARG A 46 -14.16 6.61 1.13
CA ARG A 46 -13.84 6.41 -0.29
C ARG A 46 -14.28 7.61 -1.12
N VAL A 47 -13.48 7.98 -2.12
CA VAL A 47 -13.79 9.08 -3.04
C VAL A 47 -15.01 8.71 -3.88
N LEU A 48 -16.02 9.58 -3.88
CA LEU A 48 -17.35 9.35 -4.47
C LEU A 48 -18.02 8.02 -4.03
N GLY A 49 -17.60 7.47 -2.89
CA GLY A 49 -18.06 6.17 -2.39
C GLY A 49 -17.52 4.95 -3.13
N ALA A 50 -16.58 5.12 -4.06
CA ALA A 50 -16.08 4.04 -4.92
C ALA A 50 -14.58 3.78 -4.73
N LEU A 51 -13.75 4.81 -4.85
CA LEU A 51 -12.30 4.66 -4.94
C LEU A 51 -11.63 4.82 -3.57
N ALA A 52 -10.81 3.83 -3.18
CA ALA A 52 -10.05 3.86 -1.93
C ALA A 52 -8.86 4.84 -1.93
N PRO A 53 -7.99 4.87 -2.97
CA PRO A 53 -6.90 5.85 -3.03
C PRO A 53 -7.43 7.24 -3.40
N PHE A 54 -6.94 8.26 -2.69
CA PHE A 54 -7.26 9.67 -2.90
C PHE A 54 -6.29 10.32 -3.89
N ARG A 55 -5.15 9.67 -4.12
CA ARG A 55 -4.14 10.07 -5.10
C ARG A 55 -3.65 8.87 -5.90
N CYS A 56 -3.75 8.95 -7.22
CA CYS A 56 -3.27 7.91 -8.12
C CYS A 56 -3.06 8.44 -9.55
N LEU A 57 -2.29 7.70 -10.34
CA LEU A 57 -2.23 7.85 -11.78
C LEU A 57 -3.44 7.15 -12.41
N GLY A 58 -3.90 7.61 -13.57
CA GLY A 58 -5.09 7.00 -14.20
C GLY A 58 -6.39 7.39 -13.50
N ASP A 59 -7.30 6.43 -13.32
CA ASP A 59 -8.65 6.61 -12.73
C ASP A 59 -9.39 7.84 -13.28
N ILE A 60 -9.34 7.97 -14.61
CA ILE A 60 -9.82 9.12 -15.35
C ILE A 60 -11.28 9.51 -15.03
N PRO A 61 -12.21 8.58 -14.76
CA PRO A 61 -13.60 8.93 -14.40
C PRO A 61 -13.77 9.76 -13.13
N PHE A 62 -12.76 9.80 -12.26
CA PHE A 62 -12.72 10.67 -11.07
C PHE A 62 -12.05 12.02 -11.35
N LYS A 63 -11.46 12.19 -12.54
CA LYS A 63 -10.73 13.39 -12.98
C LYS A 63 -11.42 14.17 -14.09
N GLN A 64 -12.43 13.59 -14.72
CA GLN A 64 -13.15 14.16 -15.85
C GLN A 64 -14.65 14.28 -15.54
N PRO A 65 -15.38 15.18 -16.24
CA PRO A 65 -16.83 15.21 -16.20
C PRO A 65 -17.44 13.86 -16.56
N PRO A 66 -18.61 13.49 -15.99
CA PRO A 66 -19.26 12.21 -16.26
C PRO A 66 -19.47 11.90 -17.74
N GLU A 67 -19.65 12.92 -18.57
CA GLU A 67 -19.82 12.81 -20.02
C GLU A 67 -18.61 12.18 -20.69
N PHE A 68 -17.39 12.39 -20.16
CA PHE A 68 -16.19 11.74 -20.67
C PHE A 68 -16.32 10.22 -20.57
N THR A 69 -16.65 9.71 -19.38
CA THR A 69 -16.83 8.27 -19.15
C THR A 69 -17.94 7.71 -20.02
N ARG A 70 -19.10 8.37 -20.03
CA ARG A 70 -20.29 7.93 -20.78
C ARG A 70 -20.10 7.93 -22.30
N ARG A 71 -19.35 8.89 -22.85
CA ARG A 71 -19.18 9.04 -24.30
C ARG A 71 -17.94 8.32 -24.83
N ILE A 72 -16.91 8.17 -24.01
CA ILE A 72 -15.64 7.58 -24.45
C ILE A 72 -15.49 6.18 -23.87
N LEU A 73 -15.42 6.04 -22.55
CA LEU A 73 -15.06 4.76 -21.91
C LEU A 73 -16.11 3.67 -22.14
N TYR A 74 -17.39 4.01 -22.09
CA TYR A 74 -18.47 3.05 -22.39
C TYR A 74 -18.47 2.57 -23.84
N ASN A 75 -17.87 3.33 -24.76
CA ASN A 75 -17.87 3.03 -26.19
C ASN A 75 -16.52 2.46 -26.69
N LEU A 76 -15.60 2.08 -25.78
CA LEU A 76 -14.36 1.39 -26.15
C LEU A 76 -14.63 -0.01 -26.69
N PHE A 77 -13.67 -0.60 -27.42
CA PHE A 77 -13.74 -1.99 -27.88
C PHE A 77 -12.46 -2.77 -27.50
N PRO A 78 -12.58 -3.96 -26.84
CA PRO A 78 -13.81 -4.50 -26.27
C PRO A 78 -14.29 -3.64 -25.10
N GLY A 79 -15.56 -3.26 -25.11
CA GLY A 79 -16.14 -2.30 -24.17
C GLY A 79 -16.62 -2.94 -22.87
N PHE A 80 -17.08 -2.11 -21.94
CA PHE A 80 -17.73 -2.58 -20.71
C PHE A 80 -19.19 -2.93 -20.98
N HIS A 81 -19.57 -4.19 -20.78
CA HIS A 81 -20.96 -4.64 -20.96
C HIS A 81 -21.88 -4.25 -19.81
N ASN A 82 -21.34 -4.03 -18.60
CA ASN A 82 -22.08 -3.57 -17.44
C ASN A 82 -21.50 -2.23 -16.95
N THR A 83 -22.23 -1.16 -17.18
CA THR A 83 -21.86 0.21 -16.78
C THR A 83 -22.45 0.61 -15.43
N SER A 84 -23.33 -0.19 -14.83
CA SER A 84 -24.03 0.16 -13.59
C SER A 84 -23.09 0.54 -12.43
N PRO A 85 -21.97 -0.18 -12.17
CA PRO A 85 -21.05 0.20 -11.10
C PRO A 85 -20.42 1.58 -11.28
N TRP A 86 -20.28 2.03 -12.53
CA TRP A 86 -19.75 3.35 -12.85
C TRP A 86 -20.80 4.43 -12.60
N GLU A 87 -22.04 4.19 -13.04
CA GLU A 87 -23.13 5.16 -12.84
C GLU A 87 -23.40 5.45 -11.37
N GLU A 88 -23.21 4.46 -10.47
CA GLU A 88 -23.37 4.66 -9.03
C GLU A 88 -22.55 5.82 -8.47
N PHE A 89 -21.30 6.02 -8.92
CA PHE A 89 -20.48 7.14 -8.46
C PHE A 89 -20.52 8.35 -9.41
N LEU A 90 -20.78 8.14 -10.70
CA LEU A 90 -20.84 9.25 -11.68
C LEU A 90 -22.00 10.20 -11.42
N VAL A 91 -23.09 9.76 -10.80
CA VAL A 91 -24.19 10.66 -10.37
C VAL A 91 -23.74 11.66 -9.29
N ARG A 92 -22.67 11.37 -8.56
CA ARG A 92 -22.07 12.25 -7.54
C ARG A 92 -20.95 13.13 -8.10
N ASN A 93 -20.44 12.83 -9.30
CA ASN A 93 -19.38 13.59 -9.95
C ASN A 93 -19.96 14.89 -10.54
N ARG A 94 -19.75 16.00 -9.83
CA ARG A 94 -20.27 17.34 -10.10
C ARG A 94 -19.17 18.35 -10.42
N THR A 95 -18.06 18.34 -9.67
CA THR A 95 -16.94 19.29 -9.83
C THR A 95 -15.58 18.58 -9.92
N PRO A 96 -15.36 17.68 -10.91
CA PRO A 96 -14.09 16.99 -11.04
C PRO A 96 -12.93 17.99 -11.28
N PRO A 97 -11.68 17.66 -10.90
CA PRO A 97 -11.21 16.35 -10.43
C PRO A 97 -11.32 16.12 -8.91
N TYR A 98 -11.70 14.90 -8.51
CA TYR A 98 -11.79 14.47 -7.10
C TYR A 98 -10.51 13.84 -6.54
N ILE A 99 -9.67 13.32 -7.43
CA ILE A 99 -8.37 12.74 -7.11
C ILE A 99 -7.26 13.43 -7.91
N ILE A 100 -6.04 13.39 -7.38
CA ILE A 100 -4.87 14.01 -8.02
C ILE A 100 -3.75 12.99 -8.21
N ALA A 101 -2.89 13.24 -9.19
CA ALA A 101 -1.67 12.45 -9.43
C ALA A 101 -0.45 12.99 -8.68
N GLN A 102 -0.57 14.14 -8.02
CA GLN A 102 0.55 14.81 -7.37
C GLN A 102 0.99 14.04 -6.11
N PRO A 103 2.26 13.63 -6.01
CA PRO A 103 2.76 12.89 -4.86
C PRO A 103 2.97 13.81 -3.65
N GLU A 104 2.99 13.21 -2.46
CA GLU A 104 3.64 13.77 -1.29
C GLU A 104 5.13 13.39 -1.32
N VAL A 105 6.02 14.35 -1.02
CA VAL A 105 7.47 14.15 -1.12
C VAL A 105 8.11 14.26 0.25
N THR A 106 8.77 13.19 0.68
CA THR A 106 9.57 13.15 1.91
C THR A 106 11.06 13.11 1.55
N TYR A 107 11.83 14.06 2.09
CA TYR A 107 13.29 14.03 2.01
C TYR A 107 13.89 13.43 3.28
N ARG A 108 14.89 12.55 3.12
CA ARG A 108 15.67 11.96 4.21
C ARG A 108 17.16 11.97 3.88
N ARG A 109 17.93 12.53 4.81
CA ARG A 109 19.39 12.58 4.71
C ARG A 109 19.98 11.29 5.28
N LEU A 110 20.74 10.59 4.46
CA LEU A 110 21.27 9.26 4.77
C LEU A 110 22.52 9.33 5.66
N GLU A 111 23.35 10.36 5.53
CA GLU A 111 24.62 10.51 6.26
C GLU A 111 24.43 10.60 7.79
N ALA A 112 23.23 10.94 8.25
CA ALA A 112 22.89 11.02 9.66
C ALA A 112 22.64 9.63 10.31
N ILE A 113 22.54 8.56 9.52
CA ILE A 113 22.21 7.22 9.98
C ILE A 113 23.46 6.36 9.90
N ARG A 114 23.93 5.87 11.05
CA ARG A 114 25.08 4.96 11.15
C ARG A 114 24.63 3.51 11.05
N GLY A 115 25.53 2.63 10.63
CA GLY A 115 25.30 1.19 10.59
C GLY A 115 24.46 0.71 9.39
N GLN A 116 24.10 -0.57 9.44
CA GLN A 116 23.34 -1.25 8.39
C GLN A 116 21.91 -0.70 8.29
N ARG A 117 21.42 -0.56 7.05
CA ARG A 117 20.11 0.01 6.79
C ARG A 117 19.50 -0.48 5.48
N PHE A 118 18.17 -0.50 5.48
CA PHE A 118 17.34 -0.99 4.38
C PHE A 118 16.21 0.01 4.08
N LEU A 119 16.02 0.29 2.81
CA LEU A 119 14.79 0.90 2.30
C LEU A 119 13.86 -0.20 1.82
N VAL A 120 12.69 -0.30 2.44
CA VAL A 120 11.63 -1.23 2.07
C VAL A 120 10.52 -0.42 1.40
N LEU A 121 10.17 -0.80 0.16
CA LEU A 121 8.98 -0.32 -0.54
C LEU A 121 8.02 -1.49 -0.70
N SER A 122 6.74 -1.29 -0.47
CA SER A 122 5.74 -2.34 -0.63
C SER A 122 4.38 -1.80 -1.08
N SER A 123 3.55 -2.66 -1.66
CA SER A 123 2.10 -2.40 -1.78
C SER A 123 1.42 -2.51 -0.41
N ASP A 124 0.16 -2.08 -0.34
CA ASP A 124 -0.75 -2.23 0.81
C ASP A 124 -1.04 -3.70 1.14
N GLY A 125 -1.01 -4.61 0.17
CA GLY A 125 -1.07 -6.05 0.43
C GLY A 125 -0.06 -6.54 1.47
N PHE A 126 1.15 -5.95 1.54
CA PHE A 126 2.10 -6.25 2.63
C PHE A 126 1.61 -5.75 4.00
N THR A 127 1.01 -4.56 4.03
CA THR A 127 0.44 -4.00 5.27
C THR A 127 -0.68 -4.89 5.80
N ASP A 128 -1.54 -5.40 4.91
CA ASP A 128 -2.64 -6.31 5.26
C ASP A 128 -2.12 -7.60 5.89
N LEU A 129 -1.09 -8.22 5.28
CA LEU A 129 -0.40 -9.40 5.83
C LEU A 129 0.18 -9.13 7.22
N CYS A 130 0.57 -7.88 7.51
CA CYS A 130 1.16 -7.51 8.79
C CYS A 130 0.14 -7.21 9.90
N THR A 131 -1.17 -7.20 9.62
CA THR A 131 -2.20 -6.68 10.57
C THR A 131 -2.16 -7.38 11.93
N GLY A 132 -1.92 -8.70 11.97
CA GLY A 132 -1.92 -9.47 13.22
C GLY A 132 -0.79 -9.08 14.20
N GLU A 133 0.46 -9.04 13.73
CA GLU A 133 1.64 -8.74 14.57
C GLU A 133 2.06 -7.26 14.55
N GLY A 134 1.64 -6.52 13.54
CA GLY A 134 2.05 -5.15 13.25
C GLY A 134 3.30 -5.09 12.36
N GLN A 135 3.24 -4.21 11.36
CA GLN A 135 4.28 -4.00 10.34
C GLN A 135 5.67 -3.73 10.96
N THR A 136 5.74 -2.90 12.00
CA THR A 136 7.00 -2.56 12.69
C THR A 136 7.68 -3.78 13.29
N ARG A 137 6.91 -4.68 13.92
CA ARG A 137 7.45 -5.88 14.57
C ARG A 137 8.01 -6.86 13.54
N ILE A 138 7.27 -7.08 12.46
CA ILE A 138 7.69 -7.92 11.34
C ILE A 138 8.99 -7.40 10.73
N LEU A 139 9.05 -6.11 10.39
CA LEU A 139 10.25 -5.48 9.82
C LEU A 139 11.47 -5.56 10.75
N ARG A 140 11.29 -5.35 12.06
CA ARG A 140 12.39 -5.49 13.04
C ARG A 140 12.91 -6.92 13.11
N SER A 141 12.01 -7.89 13.27
CA SER A 141 12.38 -9.30 13.40
C SER A 141 13.08 -9.83 12.14
N TRP A 142 12.58 -9.46 10.96
CA TRP A 142 13.20 -9.77 9.68
C TRP A 142 14.60 -9.16 9.53
N ALA A 143 14.79 -7.90 9.92
CA ALA A 143 16.09 -7.24 9.82
C ALA A 143 17.13 -7.89 10.76
N GLN A 144 16.71 -8.25 11.97
CA GLN A 144 17.56 -8.99 12.93
C GLN A 144 17.99 -10.34 12.36
N ALA A 145 17.03 -11.15 11.89
CA ALA A 145 17.31 -12.46 11.32
C ALA A 145 18.18 -12.39 10.04
N SER A 146 18.02 -11.32 9.25
CA SER A 146 18.83 -11.11 8.04
C SER A 146 20.28 -10.75 8.36
N TYR A 147 20.54 -10.13 9.53
CA TYR A 147 21.88 -9.74 9.97
C TYR A 147 22.67 -10.89 10.60
N GLU A 148 21.99 -11.83 11.26
CA GLU A 148 22.63 -12.96 11.97
C GLU A 148 23.06 -14.12 11.05
N GLN A 149 22.65 -14.13 9.78
CA GLN A 149 22.96 -15.24 8.87
C GLN A 149 24.41 -15.21 8.35
N PRO A 150 25.18 -16.32 8.45
CA PRO A 150 26.55 -16.38 7.97
C PRO A 150 26.63 -16.37 6.42
N PRO A 151 27.71 -15.80 5.85
CA PRO A 151 27.83 -15.54 4.40
C PRO A 151 27.98 -16.79 3.51
N GLU A 152 28.04 -18.00 4.06
CA GLU A 152 28.44 -19.21 3.33
C GLU A 152 27.34 -19.86 2.45
N ARG A 153 26.10 -19.33 2.45
CA ARG A 153 25.04 -19.82 1.55
C ARG A 153 24.86 -18.88 0.35
N GLU A 154 25.77 -19.02 -0.60
CA GLU A 154 25.89 -18.22 -1.83
C GLU A 154 24.72 -18.36 -2.84
N TYR A 155 23.66 -19.09 -2.49
CA TYR A 155 22.47 -19.23 -3.34
C TYR A 155 21.25 -18.55 -2.69
N ARG A 156 20.80 -17.45 -3.32
CA ARG A 156 19.48 -16.81 -3.18
C ARG A 156 19.23 -15.96 -1.93
N ASP A 157 20.06 -14.95 -1.66
CA ASP A 157 19.71 -13.97 -0.63
C ASP A 157 18.72 -12.91 -1.15
N ASN A 158 17.50 -13.33 -1.48
CA ASN A 158 16.42 -12.41 -1.80
C ASN A 158 15.78 -11.91 -0.50
N MET A 159 16.29 -10.78 -0.02
CA MET A 159 15.82 -10.08 1.17
C MET A 159 14.30 -9.79 1.16
N ALA A 160 13.74 -9.44 0.00
CA ALA A 160 12.30 -9.19 -0.16
C ALA A 160 11.48 -10.49 0.00
N LEU A 161 11.97 -11.61 -0.55
CA LEU A 161 11.34 -12.92 -0.38
C LEU A 161 11.38 -13.38 1.08
N LYS A 162 12.50 -13.15 1.79
CA LYS A 162 12.61 -13.43 3.23
C LYS A 162 11.59 -12.61 4.03
N LEU A 163 11.42 -11.33 3.67
CA LEU A 163 10.44 -10.46 4.31
C LEU A 163 9.00 -10.93 4.05
N LEU A 164 8.68 -11.29 2.80
CA LEU A 164 7.38 -11.87 2.46
C LEU A 164 7.13 -13.16 3.23
N HIS A 165 8.09 -14.08 3.26
CA HIS A 165 8.00 -15.34 3.99
C HIS A 165 7.73 -15.10 5.49
N ARG A 166 8.43 -14.15 6.10
CA ARG A 166 8.20 -13.75 7.50
C ARG A 166 6.80 -13.18 7.72
N ALA A 167 6.31 -12.33 6.83
CA ALA A 167 4.97 -11.74 6.92
C ALA A 167 3.84 -12.77 6.76
N LEU A 168 4.09 -13.86 6.03
CA LEU A 168 3.18 -15.00 5.90
C LEU A 168 3.23 -15.98 7.09
N GLY A 169 3.94 -15.63 8.17
CA GLY A 169 4.09 -16.48 9.36
C GLY A 169 5.17 -17.57 9.23
N GLY A 170 6.11 -17.44 8.29
CA GLY A 170 7.13 -18.46 8.04
C GLY A 170 8.12 -18.69 9.18
N ASP A 171 8.22 -17.76 10.12
CA ASP A 171 9.02 -17.90 11.34
C ASP A 171 8.15 -18.15 12.59
N ASP A 172 6.84 -18.35 12.42
CA ASP A 172 5.94 -18.68 13.50
C ASP A 172 6.09 -20.14 13.93
N ARG A 173 5.65 -20.44 15.16
CA ARG A 173 5.60 -21.83 15.65
C ARG A 173 4.67 -22.71 14.81
N ASP A 174 3.75 -22.09 14.07
CA ASP A 174 2.90 -22.76 13.09
C ASP A 174 3.64 -22.92 11.75
N ARG A 175 4.28 -24.08 11.59
CA ARG A 175 4.99 -24.46 10.36
C ARG A 175 4.12 -24.51 9.10
N TYR A 176 2.79 -24.35 9.23
CA TYR A 176 1.86 -24.45 8.12
C TYR A 176 1.35 -23.11 7.61
N SER A 177 1.64 -21.98 8.27
CA SER A 177 1.04 -20.68 7.93
C SER A 177 1.30 -20.28 6.47
N VAL A 178 2.55 -20.40 5.99
CA VAL A 178 2.90 -20.12 4.59
C VAL A 178 2.20 -21.09 3.63
N SER A 179 2.16 -22.39 3.98
CA SER A 179 1.49 -23.39 3.14
C SER A 179 0.00 -23.10 3.01
N ARG A 180 -0.66 -22.76 4.12
CA ARG A 180 -2.09 -22.43 4.17
C ARG A 180 -2.42 -21.26 3.26
N VAL A 181 -1.59 -20.22 3.27
CA VAL A 181 -1.71 -19.09 2.34
C VAL A 181 -1.60 -19.55 0.89
N LEU A 182 -0.57 -20.32 0.55
CA LEU A 182 -0.32 -20.78 -0.83
C LEU A 182 -1.37 -21.76 -1.35
N THR A 183 -2.02 -22.52 -0.45
CA THR A 183 -3.08 -23.47 -0.80
C THR A 183 -4.49 -22.91 -0.59
N LEU A 184 -4.62 -21.61 -0.29
CA LEU A 184 -5.89 -20.94 -0.02
C LEU A 184 -6.69 -21.54 1.15
N ASP A 185 -5.99 -22.16 2.10
CA ASP A 185 -6.56 -22.73 3.34
C ASP A 185 -6.51 -21.72 4.49
N MET A 186 -7.19 -20.59 4.30
CA MET A 186 -7.17 -19.45 5.22
C MET A 186 -8.55 -19.12 5.77
N GLU A 187 -8.58 -18.38 6.89
CA GLU A 187 -9.82 -17.87 7.47
C GLU A 187 -10.39 -16.66 6.70
N PHE A 188 -9.59 -16.04 5.82
CA PHE A 188 -9.98 -14.88 5.01
C PHE A 188 -10.19 -15.28 3.54
N ALA A 189 -11.08 -14.56 2.85
CA ALA A 189 -11.53 -14.91 1.51
C ALA A 189 -10.50 -14.62 0.40
N TRP A 190 -9.50 -13.76 0.65
CA TRP A 190 -8.48 -13.39 -0.34
C TRP A 190 -7.24 -12.78 0.34
N ILE A 191 -6.16 -12.64 -0.44
CA ILE A 191 -4.98 -11.81 -0.15
C ILE A 191 -4.85 -10.84 -1.31
N ASP A 192 -4.47 -9.60 -1.02
CA ASP A 192 -4.19 -8.61 -2.05
C ASP A 192 -2.81 -8.81 -2.69
N ASP A 193 -2.63 -8.31 -3.91
CA ASP A 193 -1.37 -8.40 -4.64
C ASP A 193 -0.24 -7.76 -3.82
N THR A 194 0.72 -8.59 -3.42
CA THR A 194 1.81 -8.17 -2.54
C THR A 194 3.10 -8.02 -3.34
N SER A 195 3.59 -6.79 -3.43
CA SER A 195 4.89 -6.46 -4.02
C SER A 195 5.81 -5.88 -2.95
N ILE A 196 7.07 -6.34 -2.90
CA ILE A 196 8.08 -5.88 -1.95
C ILE A 196 9.39 -5.65 -2.69
N VAL A 197 10.01 -4.50 -2.45
CA VAL A 197 11.37 -4.16 -2.88
C VAL A 197 12.19 -3.82 -1.64
N VAL A 198 13.35 -4.46 -1.50
CA VAL A 198 14.32 -4.16 -0.45
C VAL A 198 15.60 -3.65 -1.09
N GLN A 199 16.00 -2.44 -0.73
CA GLN A 199 17.26 -1.83 -1.14
C GLN A 199 18.16 -1.67 0.10
N THR A 200 19.36 -2.25 0.02
CA THR A 200 20.42 -2.02 1.01
C THR A 200 21.09 -0.68 0.73
N LEU A 201 21.28 0.15 1.77
CA LEU A 201 21.76 1.53 1.67
C LEU A 201 23.06 1.80 2.44
#